data_AF-A0A963VLQ1-F1
#
_entry.id   AF-A0A963VLQ1-F1
#
_cell.length_a   1.000
_cell.length_b   1.000
_cell.length_c   1.000
_cell.angle_alpha   90.00
_cell.angle_beta   90.00
_cell.angle_gamma   90.00
#
_symmetry.space_group_name_H-M   'P 1'
#
loop_
_entity.id
_entity.type
_entity.pdbx_description
1 polymer ?
#
loop_
_entity_poly.entity_id
_entity_poly.type
_entity_poly.pdbx_seq_one_letter_code
_entity_poly.pdbx_strand_id
1 'polypeptide(L)'
;FVSVAMKAVLKDVVAKGIRVVSNAGGVNPHGCAAALAALAAEQGVALKIAVVDGDDVMPLVPQLRDASEPVRELQSGAPLPKQLLTANAYLGALPIRAALDAGAQVVITGRCVDSAVTLGVLMHAFDWRADEYDKLAGGSLAGHILECGCQATGGLFTDWDTVPDWPHIGYPIAECRSDGVFTVTKPAGTGGLVTPAVVSEQMLYEIGDPARYILPDVVCDFTGVTMHQSAPDRVDVRGARGLPPTGHYKVSATYMDGFRIAAQLTIVGIDAVAKARRTGEAIVARTSELLAANGLAPYSATHIEVLGAESCYGPHARAHGTREAVLRLSATHARKEALDLLAREVAPAGTSWSPGTTGAGGGRASASPSIRQYAFLLPKDRVTAQCTIDGRTTPVTQPPGQALAERPSP
;
A
#
# COMPACT_ATOMS: atom_id res chain seq x y z
N PHE A 1 -6.07 14.19 -0.86
CA PHE A 1 -7.47 13.97 -1.29
C PHE A 1 -8.28 15.28 -1.30
N VAL A 2 -8.65 15.85 -0.15
CA VAL A 2 -9.55 17.03 -0.08
C VAL A 2 -8.98 18.27 -0.77
N SER A 3 -7.83 18.78 -0.29
CA SER A 3 -7.27 20.07 -0.73
C SER A 3 -6.67 20.07 -2.14
N VAL A 4 -6.18 18.91 -2.60
CA VAL A 4 -5.47 18.79 -3.88
C VAL A 4 -6.40 18.25 -4.97
N ALA A 5 -7.04 17.10 -4.75
CA ALA A 5 -7.84 16.44 -5.79
C ALA A 5 -9.28 16.97 -5.82
N MET A 6 -10.03 16.82 -4.73
CA MET A 6 -11.44 17.22 -4.69
C MET A 6 -11.61 18.71 -4.91
N LYS A 7 -10.74 19.57 -4.34
CA LYS A 7 -10.82 21.03 -4.54
C LYS A 7 -10.83 21.43 -6.02
N ALA A 8 -10.09 20.72 -6.87
CA ALA A 8 -10.02 21.02 -8.30
C ALA A 8 -11.26 20.58 -9.08
N VAL A 9 -11.93 19.49 -8.68
CA VAL A 9 -12.97 18.85 -9.51
C VAL A 9 -14.37 18.85 -8.88
N LEU A 10 -14.54 19.26 -7.62
CA LEU A 10 -15.77 19.07 -6.86
C LEU A 10 -17.00 19.72 -7.53
N LYS A 11 -16.85 20.91 -8.13
CA LYS A 11 -17.94 21.55 -8.88
C LYS A 11 -18.40 20.71 -10.07
N ASP A 12 -17.47 20.17 -10.85
CA ASP A 12 -17.78 19.30 -11.99
C ASP A 12 -18.39 17.98 -11.54
N VAL A 13 -17.89 17.41 -10.44
CA VAL A 13 -18.43 16.19 -9.83
C VAL A 13 -19.91 16.39 -9.48
N VAL A 14 -20.24 17.51 -8.83
CA VAL A 14 -21.63 17.84 -8.46
C VAL A 14 -22.47 18.12 -9.70
N ALA A 15 -22.01 19.01 -10.59
CA ALA A 15 -22.76 19.43 -11.77
C ALA A 15 -23.08 18.28 -12.74
N LYS A 16 -22.19 17.29 -12.85
CA LYS A 16 -22.34 16.13 -13.74
C LYS A 16 -22.93 14.90 -13.03
N GLY A 17 -23.24 14.99 -11.73
CA GLY A 17 -23.75 13.86 -10.97
C GLY A 17 -22.77 12.69 -10.85
N ILE A 18 -21.46 12.97 -10.94
CA ILE A 18 -20.42 11.94 -10.81
C ILE A 18 -20.39 11.48 -9.34
N ARG A 19 -20.32 10.16 -9.13
CA ARG A 19 -20.09 9.59 -7.80
C ARG A 19 -18.61 9.35 -7.58
N VAL A 20 -18.13 9.62 -6.37
CA VAL A 20 -16.72 9.45 -5.98
C VAL A 20 -16.64 8.50 -4.80
N VAL A 21 -15.86 7.43 -4.92
CA VAL A 21 -15.57 6.52 -3.81
C VAL A 21 -14.07 6.58 -3.54
N SER A 22 -13.68 6.72 -2.27
CA SER A 22 -12.27 6.80 -1.90
C SER A 22 -11.99 6.22 -0.53
N ASN A 23 -10.90 5.46 -0.43
CA ASN A 23 -10.30 5.00 0.83
C ASN A 23 -9.36 6.03 1.49
N ALA A 24 -9.39 7.29 1.03
CA ALA A 24 -8.57 8.37 1.55
C ALA A 24 -8.86 8.73 3.01
N GLY A 25 -9.96 8.23 3.59
CA GLY A 25 -10.24 8.38 5.01
C GLY A 25 -9.20 7.70 5.89
N GLY A 26 -8.56 6.62 5.42
CA GLY A 26 -7.45 5.95 6.09
C GLY A 26 -7.82 5.57 7.52
N VAL A 27 -7.20 6.22 8.51
CA VAL A 27 -7.45 6.01 9.95
C VAL A 27 -8.38 7.07 10.58
N ASN A 28 -8.85 8.05 9.82
CA ASN A 28 -9.80 9.08 10.29
C ASN A 28 -10.81 9.47 9.19
N PRO A 29 -11.70 8.53 8.79
CA PRO A 29 -12.62 8.77 7.68
C PRO A 29 -13.66 9.87 7.99
N HIS A 30 -14.09 10.00 9.25
CA HIS A 30 -14.99 11.09 9.69
C HIS A 30 -14.34 12.47 9.58
N GLY A 31 -13.07 12.60 9.97
CA GLY A 31 -12.31 13.85 9.79
C GLY A 31 -12.15 14.23 8.31
N CYS A 32 -11.92 13.24 7.44
CA CYS A 32 -11.88 13.47 6.00
C CYS A 32 -13.24 13.92 5.44
N ALA A 33 -14.35 13.33 5.90
CA ALA A 33 -15.69 13.74 5.51
C ALA A 33 -16.04 15.16 5.97
N ALA A 34 -15.69 15.52 7.20
CA ALA A 34 -15.88 16.87 7.72
C ALA A 34 -15.08 17.91 6.91
N ALA A 35 -13.83 17.60 6.56
CA ALA A 35 -13.00 18.48 5.72
C ALA A 35 -13.58 18.63 4.30
N LEU A 36 -14.13 17.55 3.71
CA LEU A 36 -14.78 17.62 2.41
C LEU A 36 -16.10 18.40 2.46
N ALA A 37 -16.90 18.25 3.52
CA ALA A 37 -18.11 19.03 3.73
C ALA A 37 -17.82 20.53 3.85
N ALA A 38 -16.75 20.90 4.58
CA ALA A 38 -16.30 22.29 4.67
C ALA A 38 -15.89 22.85 3.29
N LEU A 39 -15.17 22.06 2.49
CA LEU A 39 -14.81 22.43 1.11
C LEU A 39 -16.04 22.59 0.20
N ALA A 40 -17.04 21.72 0.33
CA ALA A 40 -18.28 21.82 -0.43
C ALA A 40 -19.04 23.12 -0.10
N ALA A 41 -19.09 23.49 1.19
CA ALA A 41 -19.66 24.76 1.65
C ALA A 41 -18.86 25.96 1.12
N GLU A 42 -17.52 25.92 1.16
CA GLU A 42 -16.64 26.96 0.57
C GLU A 42 -16.93 27.18 -0.92
N GLN A 43 -17.21 26.10 -1.66
CA GLN A 43 -17.47 26.15 -3.10
C GLN A 43 -18.94 26.38 -3.47
N GLY A 44 -19.84 26.46 -2.48
CA GLY A 44 -21.27 26.69 -2.68
C GLY A 44 -22.00 25.53 -3.35
N VAL A 45 -21.55 24.28 -3.15
CA VAL A 45 -22.16 23.08 -3.73
C VAL A 45 -22.74 22.17 -2.65
N ALA A 46 -23.90 21.59 -2.93
CA ALA A 46 -24.50 20.56 -2.07
C ALA A 46 -23.85 19.19 -2.37
N LEU A 47 -23.46 18.47 -1.32
CA LEU A 47 -22.78 17.18 -1.46
C LEU A 47 -23.32 16.19 -0.44
N LYS A 48 -23.77 15.02 -0.90
CA LYS A 48 -24.17 13.93 -0.01
C LYS A 48 -22.98 13.01 0.25
N ILE A 49 -22.43 13.07 1.45
CA ILE A 49 -21.23 12.31 1.86
C ILE A 49 -21.66 11.17 2.78
N ALA A 50 -21.21 9.96 2.47
CA ALA A 50 -21.28 8.81 3.35
C ALA A 50 -19.89 8.42 3.85
N VAL A 51 -19.84 7.89 5.07
CA VAL A 51 -18.64 7.39 5.72
C VAL A 51 -18.79 5.89 5.94
N VAL A 52 -17.83 5.11 5.44
CA VAL A 52 -17.70 3.68 5.76
C VAL A 52 -16.62 3.51 6.82
N ASP A 53 -16.98 2.95 7.96
CA ASP A 53 -16.09 2.69 9.10
C ASP A 53 -16.44 1.36 9.80
N GLY A 54 -15.88 1.16 10.99
CA GLY A 54 -15.91 -0.12 11.71
C GLY A 54 -14.66 -0.99 11.49
N ASP A 55 -13.69 -0.48 10.73
CA ASP A 55 -12.40 -1.11 10.52
C ASP A 55 -11.45 -1.00 11.73
N ASP A 56 -11.60 0.02 12.57
CA ASP A 56 -10.75 0.21 13.76
C ASP A 56 -11.03 -0.88 14.82
N VAL A 57 -10.06 -1.76 15.00
CA VAL A 57 -10.10 -2.85 15.98
C VAL A 57 -9.20 -2.59 17.20
N MET A 58 -8.66 -1.37 17.34
CA MET A 58 -7.92 -0.98 18.55
C MET A 58 -8.69 -1.27 19.85
N PRO A 59 -10.03 -1.06 19.95
CA PRO A 59 -10.79 -1.41 21.16
C PRO A 59 -10.76 -2.89 21.52
N LEU A 60 -10.50 -3.79 20.55
CA LEU A 60 -10.45 -5.24 20.77
C LEU A 60 -9.07 -5.73 21.22
N VAL A 61 -8.02 -4.91 21.07
CA VAL A 61 -6.62 -5.30 21.30
C VAL A 61 -6.36 -5.90 22.69
N PRO A 62 -6.88 -5.34 23.81
CA PRO A 62 -6.69 -5.96 25.12
C PRO A 62 -7.26 -7.38 25.18
N GLN A 63 -8.48 -7.58 24.68
CA GLN A 63 -9.14 -8.89 24.66
C GLN A 63 -8.43 -9.89 23.74
N LEU A 64 -7.87 -9.42 22.62
CA LEU A 64 -7.11 -10.25 21.68
C LEU A 64 -5.78 -10.72 22.27
N ARG A 65 -5.19 -9.94 23.19
CA ARG A 65 -3.96 -10.30 23.89
C ARG A 65 -4.20 -11.34 24.97
N ASP A 66 -5.29 -11.20 25.72
CA ASP A 66 -5.60 -12.01 26.90
C ASP A 66 -6.48 -13.23 26.58
N ALA A 67 -6.80 -13.46 25.30
CA ALA A 67 -7.54 -14.64 24.85
C ALA A 67 -6.78 -15.94 25.16
N SER A 68 -7.52 -17.05 25.31
CA SER A 68 -6.92 -18.40 25.47
C SER A 68 -6.00 -18.76 24.30
N GLU A 69 -6.35 -18.27 23.11
CA GLU A 69 -5.52 -18.33 21.90
C GLU A 69 -5.28 -16.90 21.39
N PRO A 70 -4.17 -16.26 21.80
CA PRO A 70 -3.85 -14.90 21.35
C PRO A 70 -3.53 -14.85 19.86
N VAL A 71 -3.88 -13.75 19.21
CA VAL A 71 -3.54 -13.50 17.81
C VAL A 71 -2.02 -13.47 17.60
N ARG A 72 -1.58 -14.00 16.47
CA ARG A 72 -0.16 -14.07 16.09
C ARG A 72 0.07 -13.42 14.73
N GLU A 73 1.29 -12.94 14.54
CA GLU A 73 1.72 -12.35 13.28
C GLU A 73 1.71 -13.41 12.16
N LEU A 74 1.18 -13.06 10.98
CA LEU A 74 0.89 -14.00 9.90
C LEU A 74 2.12 -14.73 9.36
N GLN A 75 3.29 -14.09 9.34
CA GLN A 75 4.50 -14.67 8.74
C GLN A 75 5.43 -15.28 9.79
N SER A 76 5.67 -14.56 10.87
CA SER A 76 6.65 -14.88 11.90
C SER A 76 6.07 -15.64 13.10
N GLY A 77 4.74 -15.64 13.27
CA GLY A 77 4.09 -16.18 14.47
C GLY A 77 4.36 -15.37 15.74
N ALA A 78 4.98 -14.19 15.61
CA ALA A 78 5.34 -13.34 16.74
C ALA A 78 4.10 -12.92 17.54
N PRO A 79 4.22 -12.76 18.87
CA PRO A 79 3.10 -12.31 19.70
C PRO A 79 2.77 -10.84 19.43
N LEU A 80 1.54 -10.44 19.77
CA LEU A 80 1.05 -9.08 19.64
C LEU A 80 1.98 -8.06 20.37
N PRO A 81 2.51 -7.03 19.70
CA PRO A 81 3.37 -6.03 20.30
C PRO A 81 2.70 -5.35 21.50
N LYS A 82 3.46 -5.00 22.55
CA LYS A 82 2.92 -4.45 23.81
C LYS A 82 2.00 -3.25 23.62
N GLN A 83 2.37 -2.36 22.70
CA GLN A 83 1.61 -1.16 22.36
C GLN A 83 1.47 -1.07 20.84
N LEU A 84 0.26 -0.80 20.37
CA LEU A 84 -0.05 -0.54 18.97
C LEU A 84 -0.36 0.95 18.79
N LEU A 85 -0.03 1.49 17.63
CA LEU A 85 -0.41 2.83 17.19
C LEU A 85 -1.75 2.78 16.45
N THR A 86 -1.94 1.77 15.62
CA THR A 86 -3.16 1.53 14.85
C THR A 86 -3.42 0.03 14.73
N ALA A 87 -4.68 -0.35 14.52
CA ALA A 87 -5.07 -1.70 14.16
C ALA A 87 -6.38 -1.63 13.37
N ASN A 88 -6.32 -1.92 12.06
CA ASN A 88 -7.47 -1.75 11.18
C ASN A 88 -7.71 -3.01 10.34
N ALA A 89 -8.93 -3.54 10.40
CA ALA A 89 -9.41 -4.62 9.54
C ALA A 89 -9.65 -4.09 8.12
N TYR A 90 -9.18 -4.79 7.09
CA TYR A 90 -9.40 -4.36 5.72
C TYR A 90 -10.80 -4.79 5.28
N LEU A 91 -11.76 -3.86 5.35
CA LEU A 91 -13.15 -4.09 4.95
C LEU A 91 -13.31 -4.38 3.45
N GLY A 92 -14.43 -4.99 3.11
CA GLY A 92 -14.85 -5.30 1.75
C GLY A 92 -15.76 -4.25 1.09
N ALA A 93 -16.36 -4.63 -0.04
CA ALA A 93 -17.15 -3.79 -0.92
C ALA A 93 -18.60 -3.55 -0.45
N LEU A 94 -19.16 -4.45 0.35
CA LEU A 94 -20.56 -4.35 0.80
C LEU A 94 -20.94 -3.04 1.51
N PRO A 95 -20.15 -2.49 2.46
CA PRO A 95 -20.48 -1.21 3.07
C PRO A 95 -20.38 -0.03 2.10
N ILE A 96 -19.53 -0.12 1.08
CA ILE A 96 -19.42 0.88 0.01
C ILE A 96 -20.68 0.83 -0.86
N ARG A 97 -21.12 -0.37 -1.26
CA ARG A 97 -22.40 -0.55 -1.95
C ARG A 97 -23.55 0.05 -1.15
N ALA A 98 -23.66 -0.28 0.14
CA ALA A 98 -24.74 0.22 1.01
C ALA A 98 -24.77 1.75 1.07
N ALA A 99 -23.61 2.40 1.09
CA ALA A 99 -23.50 3.85 1.03
C ALA A 99 -24.04 4.43 -0.29
N LEU A 100 -23.69 3.82 -1.42
CA LEU A 100 -24.17 4.22 -2.74
C LEU A 100 -25.67 3.97 -2.91
N ASP A 101 -26.18 2.84 -2.42
CA ASP A 101 -27.61 2.49 -2.41
C ASP A 101 -28.42 3.49 -1.57
N ALA A 102 -27.84 4.04 -0.50
CA ALA A 102 -28.42 5.12 0.30
C ALA A 102 -28.34 6.51 -0.37
N GLY A 103 -27.85 6.57 -1.61
CA GLY A 103 -27.80 7.77 -2.45
C GLY A 103 -26.58 8.66 -2.24
N ALA A 104 -25.51 8.16 -1.61
CA ALA A 104 -24.28 8.93 -1.46
C ALA A 104 -23.73 9.37 -2.83
N GLN A 105 -23.32 10.65 -2.92
CA GLN A 105 -22.56 11.13 -4.06
C GLN A 105 -21.05 10.94 -3.82
N VAL A 106 -20.61 11.04 -2.56
CA VAL A 106 -19.25 10.71 -2.17
C VAL A 106 -19.25 9.68 -1.05
N VAL A 107 -18.47 8.61 -1.19
CA VAL A 107 -18.23 7.62 -0.15
C VAL A 107 -16.77 7.72 0.29
N ILE A 108 -16.54 7.98 1.56
CA ILE A 108 -15.21 8.00 2.17
C ILE A 108 -15.10 6.80 3.09
N THR A 109 -14.15 5.92 2.84
CA THR A 109 -13.93 4.73 3.69
C THR A 109 -12.74 4.93 4.62
N GLY A 110 -12.78 4.24 5.76
CA GLY A 110 -11.58 3.89 6.54
C GLY A 110 -10.71 2.90 5.76
N ARG A 111 -10.07 1.96 6.45
CA ARG A 111 -9.30 0.90 5.78
C ARG A 111 -10.23 -0.14 5.14
N CYS A 112 -10.12 -0.27 3.83
CA CYS A 112 -10.66 -1.38 3.04
C CYS A 112 -9.53 -1.99 2.20
N VAL A 113 -9.78 -3.14 1.57
CA VAL A 113 -8.92 -3.55 0.45
C VAL A 113 -9.10 -2.57 -0.70
N ASP A 114 -8.01 -2.26 -1.41
CA ASP A 114 -8.02 -1.20 -2.43
C ASP A 114 -9.00 -1.53 -3.57
N SER A 115 -9.06 -2.80 -3.99
CA SER A 115 -10.05 -3.29 -4.96
C SER A 115 -11.53 -3.13 -4.54
N ALA A 116 -11.83 -2.99 -3.24
CA ALA A 116 -13.21 -2.84 -2.75
C ALA A 116 -13.85 -1.54 -3.21
N VAL A 117 -13.08 -0.47 -3.47
CA VAL A 117 -13.64 0.81 -3.93
C VAL A 117 -14.30 0.64 -5.30
N THR A 118 -13.65 -0.10 -6.19
CA THR A 118 -14.18 -0.42 -7.52
C THR A 118 -15.27 -1.47 -7.41
N LEU A 119 -15.03 -2.56 -6.66
CA LEU A 119 -16.03 -3.62 -6.52
C LEU A 119 -17.35 -3.10 -5.95
N GLY A 120 -17.32 -2.25 -4.92
CA GLY A 120 -18.52 -1.66 -4.33
C GLY A 120 -19.31 -0.80 -5.30
N VAL A 121 -18.61 -0.04 -6.15
CA VAL A 121 -19.23 0.73 -7.25
C VAL A 121 -19.90 -0.19 -8.27
N LEU A 122 -19.24 -1.27 -8.68
CA LEU A 122 -19.78 -2.21 -9.66
C LEU A 122 -20.96 -3.01 -9.11
N MET A 123 -20.90 -3.42 -7.84
CA MET A 123 -22.02 -4.09 -7.18
C MET A 123 -23.25 -3.19 -7.09
N HIS A 124 -23.07 -1.89 -6.82
CA HIS A 124 -24.15 -0.91 -6.86
C HIS A 124 -24.69 -0.70 -8.29
N ALA A 125 -23.80 -0.46 -9.25
CA ALA A 125 -24.17 -0.11 -10.62
C ALA A 125 -24.88 -1.24 -11.38
N PHE A 126 -24.51 -2.49 -11.09
CA PHE A 126 -25.03 -3.67 -11.79
C PHE A 126 -25.89 -4.59 -10.90
N ASP A 127 -26.20 -4.16 -9.68
CA ASP A 127 -27.00 -4.90 -8.69
C ASP A 127 -26.49 -6.33 -8.41
N TRP A 128 -25.17 -6.51 -8.37
CA TRP A 128 -24.57 -7.83 -8.13
C TRP A 128 -24.81 -8.29 -6.69
N ARG A 129 -25.15 -9.57 -6.51
CA ARG A 129 -25.29 -10.16 -5.16
C ARG A 129 -23.93 -10.59 -4.60
N ALA A 130 -23.88 -10.71 -3.28
CA ALA A 130 -22.67 -11.09 -2.53
C ALA A 130 -22.18 -12.53 -2.78
N ASP A 131 -22.98 -13.36 -3.46
CA ASP A 131 -22.69 -14.75 -3.80
C ASP A 131 -22.49 -14.97 -5.31
N GLU A 132 -22.46 -13.91 -6.12
CA GLU A 132 -22.12 -13.98 -7.55
C GLU A 132 -20.60 -13.93 -7.77
N TYR A 133 -19.89 -14.90 -7.21
CA TYR A 133 -18.43 -14.84 -7.02
C TYR A 133 -17.61 -14.57 -8.29
N ASP A 134 -18.00 -15.11 -9.45
CA ASP A 134 -17.28 -14.82 -10.70
C ASP A 134 -17.36 -13.33 -11.08
N LYS A 135 -18.52 -12.69 -10.86
CA LYS A 135 -18.68 -11.24 -11.08
C LYS A 135 -17.88 -10.45 -10.06
N LEU A 136 -17.90 -10.88 -8.79
CA LEU A 136 -17.10 -10.24 -7.74
C LEU A 136 -15.60 -10.36 -8.01
N ALA A 137 -15.13 -11.49 -8.55
CA ALA A 137 -13.75 -11.69 -8.95
C ALA A 137 -13.37 -10.79 -10.13
N GLY A 138 -14.23 -10.68 -11.16
CA GLY A 138 -14.04 -9.74 -12.27
C GLY A 138 -13.98 -8.28 -11.82
N GLY A 139 -14.89 -7.87 -10.93
CA GLY A 139 -14.88 -6.52 -10.36
C GLY A 139 -13.70 -6.25 -9.44
N SER A 140 -13.25 -7.26 -8.68
CA SER A 140 -12.04 -7.18 -7.86
C SER A 140 -10.78 -7.05 -8.71
N LEU A 141 -10.70 -7.81 -9.81
CA LEU A 141 -9.61 -7.68 -10.78
C LEU A 141 -9.61 -6.29 -11.41
N ALA A 142 -10.77 -5.77 -11.83
CA ALA A 142 -10.86 -4.40 -12.33
C ALA A 142 -10.37 -3.39 -11.27
N GLY A 143 -10.74 -3.57 -10.00
CA GLY A 143 -10.22 -2.77 -8.89
C GLY A 143 -8.72 -2.84 -8.75
N HIS A 144 -8.15 -4.04 -8.77
CA HIS A 144 -6.72 -4.29 -8.67
C HIS A 144 -5.93 -3.71 -9.87
N ILE A 145 -6.51 -3.70 -11.06
CA ILE A 145 -5.89 -3.07 -12.24
C ILE A 145 -5.88 -1.53 -12.13
N LEU A 146 -6.88 -0.94 -11.47
CA LEU A 146 -7.00 0.52 -11.33
C LEU A 146 -6.19 1.12 -10.17
N GLU A 147 -5.72 0.30 -9.23
CA GLU A 147 -4.99 0.77 -8.06
C GLU A 147 -3.51 1.05 -8.36
N CYS A 148 -2.76 1.53 -7.35
CA CYS A 148 -1.31 1.76 -7.39
C CYS A 148 -0.76 2.69 -8.51
N GLY A 149 -1.62 3.47 -9.16
CA GLY A 149 -1.23 4.58 -10.02
C GLY A 149 -1.38 4.30 -11.50
N CYS A 150 -0.34 4.59 -12.28
CA CYS A 150 -0.36 4.43 -13.74
C CYS A 150 0.18 3.07 -14.21
N GLN A 151 0.18 2.04 -13.35
CA GLN A 151 0.85 0.79 -13.68
C GLN A 151 0.21 0.08 -14.89
N ALA A 152 -1.11 -0.02 -14.89
CA ALA A 152 -1.89 -0.56 -16.01
C ALA A 152 -1.85 0.29 -17.30
N THR A 153 -1.15 1.43 -17.28
CA THR A 153 -0.97 2.34 -18.42
C THR A 153 0.51 2.62 -18.72
N GLY A 154 1.41 1.75 -18.27
CA GLY A 154 2.84 1.77 -18.62
C GLY A 154 3.77 2.25 -17.50
N GLY A 155 3.23 2.65 -16.34
CA GLY A 155 4.02 2.91 -15.15
C GLY A 155 4.60 1.60 -14.58
N LEU A 156 5.86 1.60 -14.15
CA LEU A 156 6.55 0.38 -13.65
C LEU A 156 6.57 -0.82 -14.61
N PHE A 157 6.27 -0.63 -15.89
CA PHE A 157 6.32 -1.69 -16.90
C PHE A 157 7.76 -2.15 -17.12
N THR A 158 7.98 -3.45 -17.32
CA THR A 158 9.33 -4.01 -17.55
C THR A 158 10.04 -3.35 -18.73
N ASP A 159 9.36 -3.24 -19.87
CA ASP A 159 9.90 -2.62 -21.10
C ASP A 159 9.66 -1.10 -21.10
N TRP A 160 10.07 -0.46 -20.02
CA TRP A 160 9.81 0.94 -19.71
C TRP A 160 10.22 1.91 -20.83
N ASP A 161 11.28 1.60 -21.56
CA ASP A 161 11.86 2.41 -22.64
C ASP A 161 10.96 2.49 -23.88
N THR A 162 9.97 1.61 -23.96
CA THR A 162 8.97 1.60 -25.03
C THR A 162 7.75 2.48 -24.71
N VAL A 163 7.63 2.99 -23.48
CA VAL A 163 6.45 3.75 -23.03
C VAL A 163 6.52 5.20 -23.55
N PRO A 164 5.59 5.64 -24.42
CA PRO A 164 5.63 6.97 -24.99
C PRO A 164 5.17 8.04 -23.99
N ASP A 165 5.71 9.25 -24.15
CA ASP A 165 5.34 10.44 -23.38
C ASP A 165 5.25 10.20 -21.85
N TRP A 166 6.29 9.60 -21.30
CA TRP A 166 6.40 9.23 -19.89
C TRP A 166 6.04 10.32 -18.88
N PRO A 167 6.43 11.60 -19.07
CA PRO A 167 6.09 12.64 -18.10
C PRO A 167 4.58 12.86 -17.92
N HIS A 168 3.76 12.42 -18.89
CA HIS A 168 2.31 12.65 -18.92
C HIS A 168 1.51 11.35 -19.00
N ILE A 169 2.00 10.24 -18.44
CA ILE A 169 1.25 8.97 -18.38
C ILE A 169 -0.11 9.19 -17.72
N GLY A 170 -1.18 8.86 -18.44
CA GLY A 170 -2.54 8.94 -17.93
C GLY A 170 -2.87 7.80 -16.96
N TYR A 171 -3.66 8.08 -15.93
CA TYR A 171 -4.19 7.05 -15.03
C TYR A 171 -5.14 6.09 -15.76
N PRO A 172 -5.22 4.81 -15.36
CA PRO A 172 -6.08 3.83 -16.01
C PRO A 172 -7.56 4.15 -15.83
N ILE A 173 -8.35 3.78 -16.83
CA ILE A 173 -9.82 3.77 -16.83
C ILE A 173 -10.25 2.34 -17.12
N ALA A 174 -11.23 1.83 -16.36
CA ALA A 174 -11.89 0.57 -16.64
C ALA A 174 -13.33 0.83 -17.09
N GLU A 175 -13.64 0.41 -18.31
CA GLU A 175 -15.00 0.36 -18.82
C GLU A 175 -15.59 -1.03 -18.53
N CYS A 176 -16.37 -1.12 -17.45
CA CYS A 176 -16.86 -2.39 -16.94
C CYS A 176 -18.23 -2.76 -17.51
N ARG A 177 -18.47 -4.06 -17.65
CA ARG A 177 -19.74 -4.66 -18.07
C ARG A 177 -20.39 -5.41 -16.91
N SER A 178 -21.69 -5.64 -17.00
CA SER A 178 -22.49 -6.28 -15.94
C SER A 178 -22.18 -7.77 -15.72
N ASP A 179 -21.43 -8.40 -16.63
CA ASP A 179 -20.98 -9.79 -16.54
C ASP A 179 -19.59 -9.94 -15.89
N GLY A 180 -18.95 -8.83 -15.48
CA GLY A 180 -17.62 -8.83 -14.86
C GLY A 180 -16.46 -8.72 -15.86
N VAL A 181 -16.75 -8.64 -17.17
CA VAL A 181 -15.75 -8.32 -18.20
C VAL A 181 -15.53 -6.80 -18.23
N PHE A 182 -14.30 -6.36 -18.51
CA PHE A 182 -13.99 -4.93 -18.61
C PHE A 182 -12.91 -4.64 -19.66
N THR A 183 -12.84 -3.39 -20.08
CA THR A 183 -11.77 -2.89 -20.95
C THR A 183 -10.94 -1.85 -20.21
N VAL A 184 -9.62 -2.05 -20.19
CA VAL A 184 -8.66 -1.07 -19.67
C VAL A 184 -8.30 -0.09 -20.77
N THR A 185 -8.30 1.19 -20.44
CA THR A 185 -7.85 2.27 -21.32
C THR A 185 -7.29 3.45 -20.51
N LYS A 186 -6.98 4.56 -21.16
CA LYS A 186 -6.48 5.79 -20.52
C LYS A 186 -7.12 7.05 -21.12
N PRO A 187 -7.10 8.19 -20.42
CA PRO A 187 -7.58 9.45 -20.97
C PRO A 187 -6.94 9.78 -22.33
N ALA A 188 -7.76 10.23 -23.28
CA ALA A 188 -7.27 10.64 -24.59
C ALA A 188 -6.27 11.81 -24.47
N GLY A 189 -5.22 11.79 -25.31
CA GLY A 189 -4.19 12.83 -25.33
C GLY A 189 -3.16 12.77 -24.19
N THR A 190 -3.18 11.71 -23.38
CA THR A 190 -2.13 11.44 -22.37
C THR A 190 -1.12 10.43 -22.87
N GLY A 191 0.09 10.46 -22.30
CA GLY A 191 1.14 9.47 -22.54
C GLY A 191 0.81 8.11 -21.92
N GLY A 192 1.79 7.21 -21.94
CA GLY A 192 1.63 5.83 -21.47
C GLY A 192 1.29 4.85 -22.57
N LEU A 193 1.16 3.58 -22.18
CA LEU A 193 0.97 2.45 -23.07
C LEU A 193 -0.03 1.47 -22.44
N VAL A 194 -1.10 1.11 -23.15
CA VAL A 194 -2.05 0.08 -22.67
C VAL A 194 -2.03 -1.12 -23.61
N THR A 195 -1.33 -2.19 -23.20
CA THR A 195 -1.21 -3.46 -23.91
C THR A 195 -1.45 -4.65 -22.98
N PRO A 196 -1.71 -5.87 -23.48
CA PRO A 196 -1.85 -7.05 -22.65
C PRO A 196 -0.67 -7.27 -21.70
N ALA A 197 0.57 -6.99 -22.12
CA ALA A 197 1.75 -7.14 -21.28
C ALA A 197 1.71 -6.19 -20.07
N VAL A 198 1.45 -4.90 -20.31
CA VAL A 198 1.33 -3.88 -19.26
C VAL A 198 0.25 -4.24 -18.24
N VAL A 199 -0.95 -4.61 -18.72
CA VAL A 199 -2.07 -4.95 -17.83
C VAL A 199 -1.81 -6.27 -17.08
N SER A 200 -1.10 -7.22 -17.69
CA SER A 200 -0.75 -8.50 -17.06
C SER A 200 0.29 -8.32 -15.94
N GLU A 201 1.26 -7.42 -16.09
CA GLU A 201 2.21 -7.11 -15.00
C GLU A 201 1.50 -6.50 -13.80
N GLN A 202 0.58 -5.55 -14.04
CA GLN A 202 -0.24 -5.00 -12.95
C GLN A 202 -1.12 -6.07 -12.31
N MET A 203 -1.67 -7.03 -13.07
CA MET A 203 -2.46 -8.13 -12.51
C MET A 203 -1.66 -9.00 -11.53
N LEU A 204 -0.34 -9.11 -11.69
CA LEU A 204 0.52 -9.93 -10.83
C LEU A 204 1.17 -9.13 -9.70
N TYR A 205 1.08 -7.81 -9.74
CA TYR A 205 1.66 -6.91 -8.74
C TYR A 205 1.08 -7.19 -7.35
N GLU A 206 1.94 -7.39 -6.34
CA GLU A 206 1.52 -7.69 -4.95
C GLU A 206 0.61 -8.92 -4.76
N ILE A 207 0.50 -9.80 -5.76
CA ILE A 207 -0.24 -11.05 -5.66
C ILE A 207 0.72 -12.21 -5.35
N GLY A 208 0.50 -12.86 -4.21
CA GLY A 208 1.26 -14.06 -3.81
C GLY A 208 0.88 -15.31 -4.61
N ASP A 209 -0.39 -15.71 -4.55
CA ASP A 209 -0.93 -16.87 -5.31
C ASP A 209 -2.05 -16.37 -6.24
N PRO A 210 -1.78 -16.24 -7.55
CA PRO A 210 -2.79 -15.80 -8.52
C PRO A 210 -4.01 -16.72 -8.62
N ALA A 211 -3.90 -17.98 -8.19
CA ALA A 211 -5.02 -18.91 -8.15
C ALA A 211 -5.87 -18.79 -6.87
N ARG A 212 -5.38 -18.05 -5.87
CA ARG A 212 -6.02 -17.88 -4.55
C ARG A 212 -5.73 -16.49 -4.00
N TYR A 213 -6.09 -15.45 -4.73
CA TYR A 213 -6.01 -14.08 -4.24
C TYR A 213 -7.15 -13.81 -3.25
N ILE A 214 -6.85 -13.81 -1.95
CA ILE A 214 -7.83 -13.75 -0.87
C ILE A 214 -8.24 -12.30 -0.60
N LEU A 215 -9.48 -11.96 -0.93
CA LEU A 215 -10.11 -10.69 -0.58
C LEU A 215 -11.27 -10.91 0.41
N PRO A 216 -11.74 -9.83 1.08
CA PRO A 216 -12.84 -9.93 2.02
C PRO A 216 -14.15 -10.40 1.39
N ASP A 217 -14.45 -10.02 0.15
CA ASP A 217 -15.72 -10.33 -0.50
C ASP A 217 -15.67 -11.62 -1.34
N VAL A 218 -14.50 -12.01 -1.83
CA VAL A 218 -14.31 -13.14 -2.74
C VAL A 218 -12.86 -13.65 -2.68
N VAL A 219 -12.64 -14.94 -2.88
CA VAL A 219 -11.29 -15.46 -3.18
C VAL A 219 -11.19 -15.58 -4.70
N CYS A 220 -10.26 -14.84 -5.31
CA CYS A 220 -10.14 -14.78 -6.75
C CYS A 220 -9.14 -15.83 -7.28
N ASP A 221 -9.50 -16.43 -8.41
CA ASP A 221 -8.62 -17.22 -9.25
C ASP A 221 -8.44 -16.49 -10.59
N PHE A 222 -7.22 -16.01 -10.82
CA PHE A 222 -6.79 -15.29 -12.01
C PHE A 222 -6.06 -16.18 -13.02
N THR A 223 -5.91 -17.49 -12.77
CA THR A 223 -5.17 -18.39 -13.68
C THR A 223 -5.82 -18.55 -15.05
N GLY A 224 -7.15 -18.34 -15.13
CA GLY A 224 -7.92 -18.35 -16.37
C GLY A 224 -8.11 -16.98 -17.03
N VAL A 225 -7.47 -15.92 -16.51
CA VAL A 225 -7.62 -14.58 -17.08
C VAL A 225 -6.97 -14.50 -18.45
N THR A 226 -7.68 -13.90 -19.40
CA THR A 226 -7.21 -13.62 -20.75
C THR A 226 -7.33 -12.14 -21.06
N MET A 227 -6.37 -11.63 -21.82
CA MET A 227 -6.30 -10.22 -22.22
C MET A 227 -6.16 -10.12 -23.73
N HIS A 228 -6.97 -9.27 -24.35
CA HIS A 228 -7.01 -9.09 -25.81
C HIS A 228 -6.93 -7.60 -26.16
N GLN A 229 -5.98 -7.22 -27.01
CA GLN A 229 -5.89 -5.85 -27.52
C GLN A 229 -7.05 -5.61 -28.51
N SER A 230 -8.07 -4.85 -28.10
CA SER A 230 -9.24 -4.56 -28.95
C SER A 230 -9.05 -3.34 -29.84
N ALA A 231 -8.20 -2.40 -29.43
CA ALA A 231 -7.79 -1.22 -30.20
C ALA A 231 -6.50 -0.65 -29.61
N PRO A 232 -5.82 0.33 -30.25
CA PRO A 232 -4.73 1.06 -29.62
C PRO A 232 -5.16 1.62 -28.26
N ASP A 233 -4.32 1.40 -27.24
CA ASP A 233 -4.59 1.76 -25.85
C ASP A 233 -5.90 1.19 -25.24
N ARG A 234 -6.38 0.04 -25.76
CA ARG A 234 -7.56 -0.66 -25.23
C ARG A 234 -7.33 -2.17 -25.12
N VAL A 235 -7.46 -2.68 -23.91
CA VAL A 235 -7.26 -4.11 -23.60
C VAL A 235 -8.49 -4.67 -22.91
N ASP A 236 -9.14 -5.64 -23.54
CA ASP A 236 -10.27 -6.36 -22.96
C ASP A 236 -9.74 -7.45 -22.01
N VAL A 237 -10.26 -7.48 -20.78
CA VAL A 237 -9.89 -8.42 -19.72
C VAL A 237 -11.09 -9.26 -19.32
N ARG A 238 -10.94 -10.59 -19.30
CA ARG A 238 -12.01 -11.54 -18.94
C ARG A 238 -11.43 -12.81 -18.30
N GLY A 239 -12.30 -13.62 -17.69
CA GLY A 239 -11.94 -14.98 -17.24
C GLY A 239 -11.53 -15.10 -15.77
N ALA A 240 -11.63 -14.03 -14.98
CA ALA A 240 -11.50 -14.13 -13.53
C ALA A 240 -12.61 -15.02 -12.95
N ARG A 241 -12.25 -15.92 -12.04
CA ARG A 241 -13.18 -16.83 -11.37
C ARG A 241 -13.19 -16.55 -9.87
N GLY A 242 -14.33 -16.76 -9.22
CA GLY A 242 -14.47 -16.49 -7.80
C GLY A 242 -14.87 -17.72 -6.99
N LEU A 243 -14.32 -17.80 -5.78
CA LEU A 243 -14.72 -18.73 -4.73
C LEU A 243 -15.28 -17.95 -3.53
N PRO A 244 -16.09 -18.60 -2.66
CA PRO A 244 -16.57 -17.98 -1.44
C PRO A 244 -15.45 -17.34 -0.60
N PRO A 245 -15.68 -16.18 0.03
CA PRO A 245 -14.67 -15.52 0.86
C PRO A 245 -14.36 -16.32 2.13
N THR A 246 -13.23 -16.02 2.76
CA THR A 246 -12.88 -16.61 4.06
C THR A 246 -13.66 -15.99 5.21
N GLY A 247 -13.68 -16.68 6.36
CA GLY A 247 -14.31 -16.22 7.60
C GLY A 247 -13.56 -15.11 8.34
N HIS A 248 -12.46 -14.60 7.79
CA HIS A 248 -11.56 -13.67 8.48
C HIS A 248 -11.34 -12.39 7.66
N TYR A 249 -11.07 -11.29 8.37
CA TYR A 249 -10.40 -10.12 7.83
C TYR A 249 -8.91 -10.18 8.11
N LYS A 250 -8.10 -9.65 7.18
CA LYS A 250 -6.73 -9.25 7.48
C LYS A 250 -6.77 -7.94 8.26
N VAL A 251 -6.22 -7.93 9.46
CA VAL A 251 -5.95 -6.72 10.23
C VAL A 251 -4.52 -6.29 9.97
N SER A 252 -4.33 -5.03 9.59
CA SER A 252 -3.02 -4.39 9.55
C SER A 252 -2.89 -3.49 10.77
N ALA A 253 -2.01 -3.86 11.68
CA ALA A 253 -1.63 -3.05 12.83
C ALA A 253 -0.25 -2.42 12.61
N THR A 254 -0.02 -1.31 13.30
CA THR A 254 1.29 -0.67 13.35
C THR A 254 1.72 -0.45 14.79
N TYR A 255 3.02 -0.48 15.03
CA TYR A 255 3.60 -0.20 16.34
C TYR A 255 4.92 0.53 16.23
N MET A 256 5.28 1.24 17.30
CA MET A 256 6.59 1.88 17.40
C MET A 256 7.64 0.87 17.87
N ASP A 257 8.73 0.74 17.12
CA ASP A 257 9.89 -0.06 17.48
C ASP A 257 11.15 0.81 17.55
N GLY A 258 11.15 1.74 18.50
CA GLY A 258 12.22 2.70 18.70
C GLY A 258 12.35 3.70 17.55
N PHE A 259 13.58 3.93 17.11
CA PHE A 259 13.93 4.91 16.09
C PHE A 259 14.79 4.27 15.00
N ARG A 260 14.81 4.91 13.83
CA ARG A 260 15.67 4.56 12.71
C ARG A 260 16.37 5.78 12.15
N ILE A 261 17.54 5.56 11.56
CA ILE A 261 18.28 6.54 10.80
C ILE A 261 18.84 5.88 9.54
N ALA A 262 18.90 6.63 8.45
CA ALA A 262 19.60 6.25 7.24
C ALA A 262 20.50 7.42 6.81
N ALA A 263 21.78 7.13 6.62
CA ALA A 263 22.78 8.09 6.20
C ALA A 263 23.42 7.64 4.89
N GLN A 264 23.80 8.60 4.05
CA GLN A 264 24.37 8.32 2.73
C GLN A 264 25.68 9.07 2.52
N LEU A 265 26.66 8.39 1.91
CA LEU A 265 27.91 8.98 1.46
C LEU A 265 28.19 8.52 0.02
N THR A 266 28.43 9.47 -0.88
CA THR A 266 28.84 9.15 -2.25
C THR A 266 30.35 8.98 -2.27
N ILE A 267 30.82 7.89 -2.86
CA ILE A 267 32.24 7.55 -2.95
C ILE A 267 32.57 7.27 -4.41
N VAL A 268 33.61 7.95 -4.90
CA VAL A 268 34.07 7.84 -6.29
C VAL A 268 35.53 7.39 -6.39
N GLY A 269 35.89 6.88 -7.56
CA GLY A 269 37.24 6.46 -7.92
C GLY A 269 37.47 4.95 -7.81
N ILE A 270 38.74 4.54 -7.91
CA ILE A 270 39.14 3.14 -7.81
C ILE A 270 38.69 2.58 -6.45
N ASP A 271 38.17 1.35 -6.47
CA ASP A 271 37.67 0.61 -5.31
C ASP A 271 36.52 1.29 -4.55
N ALA A 272 35.68 2.10 -5.23
CA ALA A 272 34.58 2.82 -4.58
C ALA A 272 33.68 1.91 -3.72
N VAL A 273 33.40 0.68 -4.19
CA VAL A 273 32.61 -0.30 -3.43
C VAL A 273 33.30 -0.74 -2.14
N ALA A 274 34.58 -1.11 -2.22
CA ALA A 274 35.34 -1.55 -1.05
C ALA A 274 35.53 -0.41 -0.04
N LYS A 275 35.81 0.80 -0.54
CA LYS A 275 35.88 2.03 0.26
C LYS A 275 34.56 2.33 0.96
N ALA A 276 33.43 2.17 0.27
CA ALA A 276 32.09 2.36 0.84
C ALA A 276 31.81 1.38 1.98
N ARG A 277 32.05 0.07 1.75
CA ARG A 277 31.90 -0.95 2.81
C ARG A 277 32.78 -0.64 4.00
N ARG A 278 34.06 -0.38 3.76
CA ARG A 278 35.03 -0.08 4.82
C ARG A 278 34.67 1.16 5.63
N THR A 279 34.17 2.20 4.96
CA THR A 279 33.71 3.43 5.61
C THR A 279 32.47 3.16 6.48
N GLY A 280 31.50 2.41 5.97
CA GLY A 280 30.31 2.02 6.74
C GLY A 280 30.67 1.18 7.97
N GLU A 281 31.54 0.19 7.81
CA GLU A 281 32.05 -0.64 8.92
C GLU A 281 32.76 0.20 9.97
N ALA A 282 33.62 1.13 9.55
CA ALA A 282 34.36 2.02 10.45
C ALA A 282 33.42 2.95 11.23
N ILE A 283 32.38 3.50 10.58
CA ILE A 283 31.37 4.32 11.26
C ILE A 283 30.65 3.49 12.32
N VAL A 284 30.15 2.30 11.95
CA VAL A 284 29.43 1.42 12.89
C VAL A 284 30.31 1.02 14.07
N ALA A 285 31.57 0.62 13.82
CA ALA A 285 32.50 0.24 14.87
C ALA A 285 32.74 1.40 15.85
N ARG A 286 33.13 2.57 15.32
CA ARG A 286 33.40 3.77 16.12
C ARG A 286 32.18 4.22 16.91
N THR A 287 31.00 4.26 16.29
CA THR A 287 29.81 4.70 16.99
C THR A 287 29.35 3.68 18.03
N SER A 288 29.54 2.38 17.80
CA SER A 288 29.27 1.34 18.81
C SER A 288 30.15 1.49 20.05
N GLU A 289 31.44 1.83 19.88
CA GLU A 289 32.32 2.17 20.99
C GLU A 289 31.85 3.40 21.76
N LEU A 290 31.41 4.45 21.04
CA LEU A 290 30.83 5.64 21.66
C LEU A 290 29.52 5.32 22.41
N LEU A 291 28.66 4.45 21.88
CA LEU A 291 27.45 4.01 22.59
C LEU A 291 27.84 3.35 23.92
N ALA A 292 28.78 2.40 23.90
CA ALA A 292 29.26 1.73 25.10
C ALA A 292 29.87 2.72 26.11
N ALA A 293 30.71 3.66 25.66
CA ALA A 293 31.31 4.68 26.51
C ALA A 293 30.29 5.64 27.14
N ASN A 294 29.13 5.84 26.50
CA ASN A 294 28.03 6.65 27.00
C ASN A 294 26.97 5.84 27.76
N GLY A 295 27.21 4.55 28.02
CA GLY A 295 26.26 3.68 28.73
C GLY A 295 24.97 3.41 27.94
N LEU A 296 25.01 3.51 26.62
CA LEU A 296 23.89 3.19 25.72
C LEU A 296 23.98 1.75 25.25
N ALA A 297 22.81 1.13 25.04
CA ALA A 297 22.72 -0.21 24.48
C ALA A 297 23.27 -0.25 23.04
N PRO A 298 23.71 -1.42 22.55
CA PRO A 298 24.06 -1.59 21.14
C PRO A 298 22.89 -1.27 20.20
N TYR A 299 23.20 -0.98 18.93
CA TYR A 299 22.18 -0.89 17.89
C TYR A 299 21.32 -2.15 17.84
N SER A 300 20.01 -1.97 17.69
CA SER A 300 19.07 -3.09 17.54
C SER A 300 19.23 -3.79 16.20
N ALA A 301 19.59 -3.02 15.16
CA ALA A 301 20.04 -3.53 13.87
C ALA A 301 20.91 -2.48 13.17
N THR A 302 21.84 -2.94 12.32
CA THR A 302 22.57 -2.09 11.38
C THR A 302 22.53 -2.75 9.99
N HIS A 303 22.59 -1.93 8.95
CA HIS A 303 22.59 -2.41 7.58
C HIS A 303 23.45 -1.50 6.70
N ILE A 304 24.43 -2.10 6.02
CA ILE A 304 25.36 -1.41 5.12
C ILE A 304 25.04 -1.86 3.69
N GLU A 305 24.55 -0.92 2.89
CA GLU A 305 24.33 -1.09 1.47
C GLU A 305 25.29 -0.25 0.67
N VAL A 306 25.71 -0.78 -0.46
CA VAL A 306 26.46 -0.02 -1.45
C VAL A 306 25.64 0.02 -2.72
N LEU A 307 24.94 1.14 -2.94
CA LEU A 307 24.17 1.38 -4.14
C LEU A 307 25.15 1.59 -5.31
N GLY A 308 24.82 1.02 -6.47
CA GLY A 308 25.75 0.87 -7.59
C GLY A 308 26.56 -0.43 -7.57
N ALA A 309 26.57 -1.16 -6.45
CA ALA A 309 27.24 -2.46 -6.32
C ALA A 309 26.26 -3.66 -6.34
N GLU A 310 25.05 -3.45 -6.87
CA GLU A 310 24.00 -4.49 -6.95
C GLU A 310 23.66 -5.14 -5.60
N SER A 311 23.73 -4.39 -4.49
CA SER A 311 23.45 -4.92 -3.14
C SER A 311 22.08 -5.63 -3.01
N CYS A 312 21.07 -5.19 -3.77
CA CYS A 312 19.73 -5.82 -3.79
C CYS A 312 19.70 -7.19 -4.50
N TYR A 313 20.69 -7.53 -5.33
CA TYR A 313 20.76 -8.82 -6.02
C TYR A 313 21.42 -9.90 -5.16
N GLY A 314 21.92 -9.56 -3.97
CA GLY A 314 22.52 -10.50 -3.02
C GLY A 314 23.66 -11.31 -3.67
N PRO A 315 23.63 -12.66 -3.61
CA PRO A 315 24.65 -13.51 -4.24
C PRO A 315 24.76 -13.38 -5.77
N HIS A 316 23.76 -12.79 -6.43
CA HIS A 316 23.73 -12.62 -7.89
C HIS A 316 24.33 -11.28 -8.36
N ALA A 317 24.88 -10.49 -7.44
CA ALA A 317 25.57 -9.26 -7.78
C ALA A 317 26.82 -9.53 -8.66
N ARG A 318 27.03 -8.65 -9.62
CA ARG A 318 28.10 -8.66 -10.64
C ARG A 318 28.84 -7.31 -10.70
N ALA A 319 28.21 -6.22 -10.28
CA ALA A 319 28.75 -4.86 -10.37
C ALA A 319 29.72 -4.46 -9.23
N HIS A 320 30.67 -5.31 -8.85
CA HIS A 320 31.58 -5.02 -7.74
C HIS A 320 32.69 -4.00 -8.05
N GLY A 321 32.96 -3.76 -9.34
CA GLY A 321 34.03 -2.87 -9.82
C GLY A 321 33.58 -1.44 -10.14
N THR A 322 32.38 -1.01 -9.74
CA THR A 322 31.92 0.36 -10.02
C THR A 322 32.86 1.40 -9.40
N ARG A 323 33.08 2.49 -10.13
CA ARG A 323 33.87 3.64 -9.68
C ARG A 323 33.03 4.76 -9.08
N GLU A 324 31.72 4.59 -9.06
CA GLU A 324 30.78 5.50 -8.42
C GLU A 324 29.78 4.66 -7.63
N ALA A 325 29.76 4.86 -6.31
CA ALA A 325 28.94 4.09 -5.41
C ALA A 325 28.40 4.99 -4.28
N VAL A 326 27.23 4.65 -3.77
CA VAL A 326 26.66 5.33 -2.59
C VAL A 326 26.61 4.34 -1.44
N LEU A 327 27.39 4.60 -0.40
CA LEU A 327 27.19 3.96 0.90
C LEU A 327 25.84 4.43 1.45
N ARG A 328 24.91 3.51 1.71
CA ARG A 328 23.73 3.73 2.53
C ARG A 328 23.90 2.94 3.83
N LEU A 329 24.08 3.65 4.94
CA LEU A 329 24.16 3.07 6.27
C LEU A 329 22.86 3.33 7.01
N SER A 330 22.16 2.27 7.39
CA SER A 330 20.96 2.34 8.22
C SER A 330 21.19 1.71 9.57
N ALA A 331 20.57 2.28 10.62
CA ALA A 331 20.60 1.71 11.96
C ALA A 331 19.27 1.94 12.68
N THR A 332 18.94 1.03 13.59
CA THR A 332 17.81 1.15 14.52
C THR A 332 18.27 1.08 15.97
N HIS A 333 17.57 1.80 16.84
CA HIS A 333 17.84 1.80 18.27
C HIS A 333 16.60 2.26 19.06
N ALA A 334 16.42 1.75 20.29
CA ALA A 334 15.29 2.11 21.15
C ALA A 334 15.28 3.60 21.56
N ARG A 335 16.47 4.21 21.67
CA ARG A 335 16.66 5.63 22.02
C ARG A 335 17.15 6.43 20.83
N LYS A 336 16.49 7.56 20.56
CA LYS A 336 16.84 8.49 19.47
C LYS A 336 18.27 9.02 19.56
N GLU A 337 18.73 9.35 20.76
CA GLU A 337 20.07 9.91 21.00
C GLU A 337 21.23 9.04 20.50
N ALA A 338 21.07 7.71 20.52
CA ALA A 338 22.08 6.79 20.00
C ALA A 338 22.25 6.90 18.48
N LEU A 339 21.16 7.24 17.79
CA LEU A 339 21.15 7.47 16.35
C LEU A 339 21.62 8.89 16.01
N ASP A 340 21.37 9.86 16.89
CA ASP A 340 21.92 11.22 16.76
C ASP A 340 23.46 11.20 16.90
N LEU A 341 24.03 10.29 17.70
CA LEU A 341 25.48 10.04 17.72
C LEU A 341 25.99 9.52 16.37
N LEU A 342 25.30 8.54 15.77
CA LEU A 342 25.64 8.06 14.43
C LEU A 342 25.59 9.19 13.40
N ALA A 343 24.53 10.01 13.42
CA ALA A 343 24.37 11.14 12.52
C ALA A 343 25.55 12.12 12.57
N ARG A 344 26.09 12.36 13.78
CA ARG A 344 27.23 13.26 14.00
C ARG A 344 28.54 12.68 13.45
N GLU A 345 28.74 11.38 13.58
CA GLU A 345 29.97 10.70 13.15
C GLU A 345 30.02 10.37 11.65
N VAL A 346 28.89 10.41 10.94
CA VAL A 346 28.88 10.25 9.47
C VAL A 346 29.56 11.42 8.76
N ALA A 347 29.36 12.67 9.20
CA ALA A 347 29.91 13.82 8.49
C ALA A 347 31.47 13.88 8.52
N PRO A 348 32.15 13.64 9.65
CA PRO A 348 33.61 13.51 9.71
C PRO A 348 34.19 12.46 8.76
N ALA A 349 33.37 11.48 8.30
CA ALA A 349 33.80 10.49 7.33
C ALA A 349 34.32 11.06 6.04
N GLY A 350 33.71 12.15 5.58
CA GLY A 350 34.04 12.80 4.32
C GLY A 350 35.49 13.29 4.28
N THR A 351 36.07 13.64 5.42
CA THR A 351 37.42 14.18 5.52
C THR A 351 38.40 13.30 6.28
N SER A 352 37.94 12.21 6.91
CA SER A 352 38.76 11.40 7.82
C SER A 352 38.95 9.94 7.36
N TRP A 353 38.19 9.47 6.38
CA TRP A 353 38.31 8.09 5.85
C TRP A 353 38.61 8.09 4.36
N SER A 354 37.93 7.25 3.58
CA SER A 354 38.38 6.89 2.23
C SER A 354 38.47 8.10 1.28
N PRO A 355 39.54 8.20 0.46
CA PRO A 355 39.64 9.23 -0.55
C PRO A 355 38.58 9.02 -1.63
N GLY A 356 38.04 10.14 -2.13
CA GLY A 356 36.95 10.13 -3.12
C GLY A 356 35.55 10.23 -2.50
N THR A 357 35.44 10.48 -1.19
CA THR A 357 34.13 10.80 -0.57
C THR A 357 33.67 12.19 -1.02
N THR A 358 32.47 12.27 -1.58
CA THR A 358 31.88 13.48 -2.17
C THR A 358 30.37 13.52 -1.92
N GLY A 359 29.68 14.54 -2.43
CA GLY A 359 28.22 14.61 -2.40
C GLY A 359 27.62 14.90 -1.03
N ALA A 360 28.38 15.50 -0.11
CA ALA A 360 27.94 15.86 1.24
C ALA A 360 26.82 16.94 1.31
N GLY A 361 26.19 17.28 0.18
CA GLY A 361 25.21 18.36 0.03
C GLY A 361 23.80 18.07 0.56
N GLY A 362 23.50 16.83 0.97
CA GLY A 362 22.16 16.41 1.42
C GLY A 362 21.78 16.77 2.87
N GLY A 363 22.66 17.44 3.62
CA GLY A 363 22.45 17.71 5.04
C GLY A 363 22.76 16.49 5.93
N ARG A 364 22.64 16.67 7.25
CA ARG A 364 22.83 15.58 8.22
C ARG A 364 21.59 14.71 8.28
N ALA A 365 21.78 13.39 8.26
CA ALA A 365 20.71 12.44 8.53
C ALA A 365 20.07 12.71 9.90
N SER A 366 18.75 12.53 10.00
CA SER A 366 18.01 12.72 11.24
C SER A 366 17.33 11.44 11.67
N ALA A 367 17.44 11.09 12.94
CA ALA A 367 16.69 9.99 13.52
C ALA A 367 15.18 10.27 13.46
N SER A 368 14.41 9.26 13.03
CA SER A 368 12.96 9.30 12.93
C SER A 368 12.34 8.11 13.64
N PRO A 369 11.07 8.20 14.08
CA PRO A 369 10.40 7.04 14.67
C PRO A 369 10.37 5.85 13.71
N SER A 370 10.62 4.64 14.23
CA SER A 370 10.61 3.41 13.45
C SER A 370 9.25 2.73 13.62
N ILE A 371 8.34 2.96 12.68
CA ILE A 371 7.02 2.33 12.68
C ILE A 371 7.11 1.01 11.93
N ARG A 372 6.69 -0.08 12.58
CA ARG A 372 6.62 -1.41 11.99
C ARG A 372 5.20 -1.87 11.81
N GLN A 373 5.00 -2.75 10.82
CA GLN A 373 3.73 -3.42 10.57
C GLN A 373 3.65 -4.73 11.35
N TYR A 374 2.43 -5.08 11.76
CA TYR A 374 2.06 -6.36 12.34
C TYR A 374 0.72 -6.77 11.74
N ALA A 375 0.67 -7.90 11.02
CA ALA A 375 -0.56 -8.36 10.38
C ALA A 375 -1.07 -9.65 11.01
N PHE A 376 -2.38 -9.75 11.24
CA PHE A 376 -3.04 -10.93 11.80
C PHE A 376 -4.44 -11.12 11.21
N LEU A 377 -5.02 -12.30 11.39
CA LEU A 377 -6.39 -12.59 10.99
C LEU A 377 -7.35 -12.38 12.16
N LEU A 378 -8.52 -11.82 11.88
CA LEU A 378 -9.59 -11.62 12.86
C LEU A 378 -10.91 -12.15 12.29
N PRO A 379 -11.69 -12.97 13.03
CA PRO A 379 -13.00 -13.42 12.58
C PRO A 379 -13.92 -12.24 12.21
N LYS A 380 -14.63 -12.36 11.08
CA LYS A 380 -15.49 -11.29 10.56
C LYS A 380 -16.61 -10.89 11.51
N ASP A 381 -17.12 -11.81 12.31
CA ASP A 381 -18.18 -11.57 13.30
C ASP A 381 -17.73 -10.68 14.47
N ARG A 382 -16.42 -10.46 14.64
CA ARG A 382 -15.84 -9.52 15.61
C ARG A 382 -15.71 -8.10 15.05
N VAL A 383 -16.00 -7.88 13.77
CA VAL A 383 -15.84 -6.59 13.09
C VAL A 383 -17.19 -6.15 12.52
N THR A 384 -17.73 -5.06 13.07
CA THR A 384 -18.99 -4.49 12.59
C THR A 384 -18.69 -3.40 11.58
N ALA A 385 -18.60 -3.76 10.29
CA ALA A 385 -18.58 -2.78 9.22
C ALA A 385 -19.89 -1.99 9.22
N GLN A 386 -19.83 -0.68 9.02
CA GLN A 386 -21.01 0.18 9.05
C GLN A 386 -20.86 1.34 8.05
N CYS A 387 -22.02 1.90 7.68
CA CYS A 387 -22.10 3.07 6.82
C CYS A 387 -22.90 4.16 7.54
N THR A 388 -22.33 5.37 7.60
CA THR A 388 -22.98 6.56 8.15
C THR A 388 -23.28 7.56 7.04
N ILE A 389 -24.54 7.95 6.89
CA ILE A 389 -25.00 8.95 5.91
C ILE A 389 -26.14 9.76 6.53
N ASP A 390 -26.15 11.07 6.33
CA ASP A 390 -27.16 11.98 6.90
C ASP A 390 -27.34 11.83 8.44
N GLY A 391 -26.25 11.54 9.15
CA GLY A 391 -26.26 11.30 10.60
C GLY A 391 -26.84 9.96 11.04
N ARG A 392 -27.25 9.09 10.11
CA ARG A 392 -27.73 7.73 10.40
C ARG A 392 -26.64 6.70 10.11
N THR A 393 -26.23 5.98 11.14
CA THR A 393 -25.32 4.83 11.04
C THR A 393 -26.12 3.54 10.88
N THR A 394 -25.77 2.76 9.87
CA THR A 394 -26.38 1.45 9.60
C THR A 394 -25.27 0.38 9.55
N PRO A 395 -25.35 -0.66 10.40
CA PRO A 395 -24.41 -1.78 10.31
C PRO A 395 -24.66 -2.56 9.01
N VAL A 396 -23.58 -3.07 8.40
CA VAL A 396 -23.63 -3.80 7.14
C VAL A 396 -23.19 -5.24 7.38
N THR A 397 -24.17 -6.14 7.33
CA THR A 397 -23.95 -7.57 7.49
C THR A 397 -23.02 -8.10 6.41
N GLN A 398 -21.99 -8.82 6.84
CA GLN A 398 -21.05 -9.50 5.97
C GLN A 398 -21.49 -10.96 5.80
N PRO A 399 -21.40 -11.54 4.59
CA PRO A 399 -21.71 -12.94 4.40
C PRO A 399 -20.76 -13.81 5.24
N PRO A 400 -21.24 -14.93 5.79
CA PRO A 400 -20.38 -15.86 6.50
C PRO A 400 -19.33 -16.38 5.52
N GLY A 401 -18.08 -16.38 5.96
CA GLY A 401 -17.01 -16.95 5.16
C GLY A 401 -16.91 -18.45 5.29
N GLN A 402 -16.24 -19.08 4.32
CA GLN A 402 -15.97 -20.53 4.32
C GLN A 402 -14.50 -20.78 4.62
N ALA A 403 -14.20 -21.97 5.17
CA ALA A 403 -12.81 -22.41 5.27
C ALA A 403 -12.25 -22.63 3.86
N LEU A 404 -11.05 -22.11 3.60
CA LEU A 404 -10.34 -22.45 2.37
C LEU A 404 -9.96 -23.91 2.42
N ALA A 405 -10.36 -24.68 1.42
CA ALA A 405 -9.91 -26.06 1.27
C ALA A 405 -8.37 -26.08 1.18
N GLU A 406 -7.73 -26.94 1.98
CA GLU A 406 -6.31 -27.20 1.85
C GLU A 406 -5.99 -27.64 0.42
N ARG A 407 -4.93 -27.07 -0.15
CA ARG A 407 -4.43 -27.56 -1.43
C ARG A 407 -3.71 -28.88 -1.15
N PRO A 408 -3.88 -29.94 -1.96
CA PRO A 408 -2.88 -30.98 -1.99
C PRO A 408 -1.53 -30.32 -2.29
N SER A 409 -0.50 -30.64 -1.50
CA SER A 409 0.86 -30.16 -1.77
C SER A 409 1.24 -30.53 -3.21
N PRO A 410 1.87 -29.61 -3.96
CA PRO A 410 2.28 -29.86 -5.34
C PRO A 410 3.22 -31.06 -5.47
#